data_AF-A0A8J8BFU7-F1
#
_entry.id   AF-A0A8J8BFU7-F1
#
_cell.length_a   1.000
_cell.length_b   1.000
_cell.length_c   1.000
_cell.angle_alpha   90.00
_cell.angle_beta   90.00
_cell.angle_gamma   90.00
#
_symmetry.space_group_name_H-M   'P 1'
#
loop_
_entity.id
_entity.type
_entity.pdbx_description
1 polymer ?
#
loop_
_entity_poly.entity_id
_entity_poly.type
_entity_poly.pdbx_seq_one_letter_code
_entity_poly.pdbx_strand_id
1 'polypeptide(L)'
;MTTMDHAPRQIAVKVSPAGDKLITSGANYLHMSKKDLVEEAVRFYLDARREEMQAGMRELLRELDGTRASRVAMLAGMTREELDSVGGVEEDD
;
A
#
# COMPACT_ATOMS: atom_id res chain seq x y z
N MET A 1 -31.93 -16.36 -6.90
CA MET A 1 -31.21 -15.08 -6.98
C MET A 1 -29.75 -15.41 -7.20
N THR A 2 -29.33 -15.52 -8.47
CA THR A 2 -27.99 -16.00 -8.84
C THR A 2 -27.09 -14.77 -8.93
N THR A 3 -26.18 -14.62 -7.97
CA THR A 3 -25.09 -13.63 -8.06
C THR A 3 -24.19 -14.04 -9.21
N MET A 4 -24.32 -13.35 -10.35
CA MET A 4 -23.36 -13.47 -11.45
C MET A 4 -22.03 -12.88 -10.97
N ASP A 5 -21.10 -13.75 -10.65
CA ASP A 5 -19.71 -13.40 -10.38
C ASP A 5 -19.10 -12.87 -11.69
N HIS A 6 -19.03 -11.55 -11.81
CA HIS A 6 -18.52 -10.90 -13.01
C HIS A 6 -17.00 -10.93 -12.96
N ALA A 7 -16.38 -11.70 -13.85
CA ALA A 7 -14.92 -11.74 -13.97
C ALA A 7 -14.37 -10.30 -14.03
N PRO A 8 -13.35 -9.97 -13.24
CA PRO A 8 -12.85 -8.61 -13.13
C PRO A 8 -12.44 -8.10 -14.52
N ARG A 9 -12.93 -6.91 -14.86
CA ARG A 9 -12.68 -6.30 -16.17
C ARG A 9 -11.18 -6.04 -16.33
N GLN A 10 -10.56 -6.64 -17.34
CA GLN A 10 -9.17 -6.37 -17.68
C GLN A 10 -9.04 -4.96 -18.26
N ILE A 11 -8.12 -4.16 -17.71
CA ILE A 11 -7.87 -2.78 -18.12
C ILE A 11 -6.45 -2.71 -18.70
N ALA A 12 -6.30 -2.01 -19.83
CA ALA A 12 -4.98 -1.79 -20.42
C ALA A 12 -4.14 -0.84 -19.56
N VAL A 13 -2.95 -1.28 -19.15
CA VAL A 13 -1.97 -0.45 -18.46
C VAL A 13 -1.12 0.26 -19.50
N LYS A 14 -1.13 1.60 -19.48
CA LYS A 14 -0.27 2.41 -20.34
C LYS A 14 1.16 2.39 -19.78
N VAL A 15 2.12 2.05 -20.63
CA VAL A 15 3.55 2.06 -20.31
C VAL A 15 4.29 3.01 -21.24
N SER A 16 5.44 3.50 -20.79
CA SER A 16 6.30 4.33 -21.65
C SER A 16 6.90 3.49 -22.79
N PRO A 17 7.35 4.12 -23.89
CA PRO A 17 8.02 3.38 -24.97
C PRO A 17 9.29 2.64 -24.52
N ALA A 18 10.02 3.21 -23.55
CA ALA A 18 11.18 2.55 -22.96
C ALA A 18 10.75 1.31 -22.14
N GLY A 19 9.66 1.42 -21.37
CA GLY A 19 9.09 0.31 -20.62
C GLY A 19 8.60 -0.82 -21.53
N ASP A 20 7.87 -0.52 -22.60
CA ASP A 20 7.41 -1.56 -23.55
C ASP A 20 8.58 -2.30 -24.21
N LYS A 21 9.69 -1.62 -24.54
CA LYS A 21 10.90 -2.28 -25.05
C LYS A 21 11.48 -3.27 -24.05
N LEU A 22 11.56 -2.91 -22.78
CA LEU A 22 12.06 -3.80 -21.73
C LEU A 22 11.13 -4.99 -21.53
N ILE A 23 9.80 -4.75 -21.47
CA ILE A 23 8.79 -5.80 -21.36
C ILE A 23 8.88 -6.77 -22.55
N THR A 24 9.03 -6.23 -23.77
CA THR A 24 9.15 -7.04 -24.99
C THR A 24 10.39 -7.92 -24.97
N SER A 25 11.56 -7.32 -24.71
CA SER A 25 12.82 -8.05 -24.67
C SER A 25 12.85 -9.10 -23.57
N GLY A 26 12.36 -8.76 -22.38
CA GLY A 26 12.26 -9.67 -21.25
C GLY A 26 11.32 -10.84 -21.52
N ALA A 27 10.14 -10.58 -22.09
CA ALA A 27 9.16 -11.62 -22.39
C ALA A 27 9.69 -12.60 -23.43
N ASN A 28 10.34 -12.08 -24.48
CA ASN A 28 11.00 -12.91 -25.49
C ASN A 28 12.09 -13.79 -24.91
N TYR A 29 12.95 -13.21 -24.05
CA TYR A 29 14.06 -13.94 -23.42
C TYR A 29 13.56 -15.06 -22.49
N LEU A 30 12.48 -14.80 -21.75
CA LEU A 30 11.90 -15.74 -20.79
C LEU A 30 10.87 -16.69 -21.41
N HIS A 31 10.65 -16.63 -22.73
CA HIS A 31 9.67 -17.44 -23.45
C HIS A 31 8.26 -17.39 -22.84
N MET A 32 7.83 -16.21 -22.39
CA MET A 32 6.52 -15.98 -21.79
C MET A 32 5.79 -14.83 -22.47
N SER A 33 4.49 -14.70 -22.22
CA SER A 33 3.74 -13.56 -22.73
C SER A 33 4.15 -12.27 -21.99
N LYS A 34 4.00 -11.12 -22.65
CA LYS A 34 4.21 -9.81 -22.00
C LYS A 34 3.31 -9.64 -20.77
N LYS A 35 2.10 -10.21 -20.81
CA LYS A 35 1.13 -10.16 -19.72
C LYS A 35 1.67 -10.91 -18.50
N ASP A 36 2.08 -12.16 -18.69
CA ASP A 36 2.56 -13.01 -17.58
C ASP A 36 3.82 -12.42 -16.96
N LEU A 37 4.72 -11.87 -17.78
CA LEU A 37 5.89 -11.15 -17.29
C LEU A 37 5.51 -9.98 -16.38
N VAL A 38 4.53 -9.17 -16.78
CA VAL A 38 4.08 -8.02 -15.99
C VAL A 38 3.41 -8.49 -14.69
N GLU A 39 2.62 -9.55 -14.72
CA GLU A 39 1.99 -10.12 -13.52
C GLU A 39 3.04 -10.63 -12.52
N GLU A 40 4.04 -11.39 -12.98
CA GLU A 40 5.15 -11.85 -12.14
C GLU A 40 5.98 -10.70 -11.61
N ALA A 41 6.29 -9.70 -12.45
CA ALA A 41 7.07 -8.53 -12.04
C ALA A 41 6.35 -7.69 -10.99
N VAL A 42 5.03 -7.51 -11.12
CA VAL A 42 4.22 -6.80 -10.11
C VAL A 42 4.22 -7.58 -8.79
N ARG A 43 4.03 -8.90 -8.83
CA ARG A 43 4.08 -9.73 -7.62
C ARG A 43 5.44 -9.63 -6.93
N PHE A 44 6.52 -9.81 -7.69
CA PHE A 44 7.88 -9.70 -7.19
C PHE A 44 8.17 -8.33 -6.58
N TYR A 45 7.76 -7.26 -7.24
CA TYR A 45 7.98 -5.90 -6.75
C TYR A 45 7.24 -5.62 -5.45
N LEU A 46 5.99 -6.09 -5.32
CA LEU A 46 5.20 -5.94 -4.10
C LEU A 46 5.74 -6.80 -2.96
N ASP A 47 6.15 -8.05 -3.24
CA ASP A 47 6.72 -8.94 -2.24
C ASP A 47 8.04 -8.40 -1.69
N ALA A 48 8.91 -7.89 -2.57
CA ALA A 48 10.18 -7.26 -2.17
C ALA A 48 9.98 -6.02 -1.29
N ARG A 49 8.85 -5.32 -1.42
CA ARG A 49 8.51 -4.13 -0.63
C ARG A 49 7.52 -4.39 0.49
N ARG A 50 7.22 -5.65 0.78
CA ARG A 50 6.22 -6.03 1.79
C ARG A 50 6.58 -5.46 3.16
N GLU A 51 7.85 -5.46 3.52
CA GLU A 51 8.31 -4.93 4.81
C GLU A 51 8.17 -3.40 4.89
N GLU A 52 8.50 -2.67 3.81
CA GLU A 52 8.29 -1.21 3.72
C GLU A 52 6.79 -0.87 3.78
N MET A 53 5.94 -1.62 3.09
CA MET A 53 4.49 -1.43 3.16
C MET A 53 3.94 -1.74 4.55
N GLN A 54 4.42 -2.78 5.22
CA GLN A 54 4.04 -3.09 6.60
C GLN A 54 4.57 -2.07 7.60
N ALA A 55 5.73 -1.48 7.36
CA ALA A 55 6.26 -0.38 8.16
C ALA A 55 5.40 0.88 7.97
N GLY A 56 5.12 1.28 6.73
CA GLY A 56 4.26 2.43 6.43
C GLY A 56 2.83 2.25 6.93
N MET A 57 2.27 1.04 6.85
CA MET A 57 0.93 0.74 7.39
C MET A 57 0.91 0.79 8.92
N ARG A 58 1.95 0.29 9.60
CA ARG A 58 2.06 0.41 11.06
C ARG A 58 2.22 1.85 11.51
N GLU A 59 2.93 2.67 10.73
CA GLU A 59 3.05 4.10 10.99
C GLU A 59 1.72 4.82 10.81
N LEU A 60 1.00 4.56 9.72
CA LEU A 60 -0.34 5.10 9.50
C LEU A 60 -1.32 4.66 10.60
N LEU A 61 -1.26 3.40 11.01
CA LEU A 61 -2.12 2.86 12.07
C LEU A 61 -1.75 3.39 13.46
N ARG A 62 -0.49 3.79 13.69
CA ARG A 62 -0.08 4.50 14.91
C ARG A 62 -0.66 5.91 14.97
N GLU A 63 -0.65 6.62 13.85
CA GLU A 63 -1.28 7.94 13.74
C GLU A 63 -2.81 7.86 13.94
N LEU A 64 -3.39 6.73 13.53
CA LEU A 64 -4.82 6.46 13.58
C LEU A 64 -5.24 5.55 14.74
N ASP A 65 -4.43 5.36 15.79
CA ASP A 65 -4.63 4.32 16.82
C ASP A 65 -5.96 4.42 17.59
N GLY A 66 -6.79 5.42 17.28
CA GLY A 66 -8.18 5.52 17.70
C GLY A 66 -8.34 5.97 19.14
N THR A 67 -7.24 6.07 19.88
CA THR A 67 -7.22 6.50 21.29
C THR A 67 -7.69 7.94 21.43
N ARG A 68 -8.26 8.28 22.58
CA ARG A 68 -8.68 9.65 22.88
C ARG A 68 -7.47 10.58 22.87
N ALA A 69 -6.34 10.11 23.39
CA ALA A 69 -5.06 10.80 23.36
C ALA A 69 -4.60 11.15 21.93
N SER A 70 -4.60 10.20 20.99
CA SER A 70 -4.17 10.48 19.60
C SER A 70 -5.12 11.46 18.88
N ARG A 71 -6.42 11.40 19.16
CA ARG A 71 -7.39 12.37 18.63
C ARG A 71 -7.19 13.78 19.20
N VAL A 72 -6.92 13.89 20.50
CA VAL A 72 -6.65 15.16 21.16
C VAL A 72 -5.30 15.74 20.70
N ALA A 73 -4.27 14.91 20.54
CA ALA A 73 -2.96 15.30 20.01
C ALA A 73 -3.10 15.87 18.59
N MET A 74 -3.83 15.19 17.70
CA MET A 74 -4.12 15.70 16.35
C MET A 74 -4.89 17.02 16.36
N LEU A 75 -5.90 17.18 17.22
CA LEU A 75 -6.69 18.42 17.32
C LEU A 75 -5.85 19.59 17.88
N ALA A 76 -4.92 19.30 18.79
CA ALA A 76 -4.00 20.27 19.36
C ALA A 76 -2.82 20.59 18.42
N GLY A 77 -2.62 19.82 17.34
CA GLY A 77 -1.46 19.96 16.45
C GLY A 77 -0.14 19.58 17.12
N MET A 78 -0.19 18.73 18.14
CA MET A 78 0.97 18.27 18.93
C MET A 78 1.18 16.77 18.70
N THR A 79 2.40 16.28 18.90
CA THR A 79 2.62 14.83 18.94
C THR A 79 2.07 14.23 20.23
N ARG A 80 1.93 12.91 20.29
CA ARG A 80 1.47 12.22 21.50
C ARG A 80 2.45 12.41 22.67
N GLU A 81 3.75 12.38 22.38
CA GLU A 81 4.80 12.62 23.36
C GLU A 81 4.76 14.06 23.90
N GLU A 82 4.45 15.04 23.05
CA GLU A 82 4.25 16.43 23.48
C GLU A 82 2.99 16.59 24.33
N LEU A 83 1.90 15.90 23.97
CA LEU A 83 0.66 15.89 24.76
C LEU A 83 0.88 15.27 26.15
N ASP A 84 1.63 14.17 26.25
CA ASP A 84 1.97 13.53 27.52
C ASP A 84 2.84 14.44 28.42
N SER A 85 3.70 15.27 27.80
CA SER A 85 4.55 16.22 28.53
C SER A 85 3.77 17.35 29.22
N VAL A 86 2.56 17.66 28.75
CA VAL A 86 1.69 18.71 29.31
C VAL A 86 0.56 18.15 30.19
N GLY A 87 0.62 16.87 30.53
CA GLY A 87 -0.32 16.20 31.42
C GLY A 87 -1.09 15.04 30.79
N GLY A 88 -1.01 14.85 29.47
CA GLY A 88 -1.62 13.72 28.76
C GLY A 88 -3.15 13.71 28.78
N VAL A 89 -3.71 12.61 28.27
CA VAL A 89 -5.16 12.32 28.30
C VAL A 89 -5.35 10.89 28.79
N GLU A 90 -6.14 10.70 29.85
CA GLU A 90 -6.50 9.36 30.32
C GLU A 90 -7.40 8.66 29.29
N GLU A 91 -7.14 7.38 29.02
CA GLU A 91 -8.05 6.54 28.25
C GLU A 91 -9.08 5.96 29.24
N ASP A 92 -10.36 6.20 28.98
CA ASP A 92 -11.45 5.52 29.68
C ASP A 92 -11.67 4.15 29.01
N ASP A 93 -11.61 3.07 29.79
CA ASP A 93 -11.77 1.66 29.38
C ASP A 93 -13.19 1.34 28.85
#